data_AF-A0AAW2AQP7-F1
#
_entry.id   AF-A0AAW2AQP7-F1
#
_cell.length_a   1.000
_cell.length_b   1.000
_cell.length_c   1.000
_cell.angle_alpha   90.00
_cell.angle_beta   90.00
_cell.angle_gamma   90.00
#
_symmetry.space_group_name_H-M   'P 1'
#
loop_
_entity.id
_entity.type
_entity.pdbx_description
1 polymer ?
#
loop_
_entity_poly.entity_id
_entity_poly.type
_entity_poly.pdbx_seq_one_letter_code
_entity_poly.pdbx_strand_id
1 'polypeptide(L)'
;MVSLLYFIINCITLYLYCFLFFISVGALKSEFSEEDEERKESVGTVVGIDLGTTYSCVGVYKNDRVEIIANDQGNRITPSYVAFTAEGERLIGDAAKNQLTSNPENTVFNVKRLIGRTWDDSTVQQDIKYFPFKVIEKKNKPHIQLDIGAGQLKTFAPEEISAMILTKMKETAEAYLGQKVTHAVVTVPAYFNDAQRQATKDAGTIAGLNVMRIINEPTAAAIAYGLDKKDGEKNILVLDLGGGTFDVSLLTIDNSVFEVVATNGNTHLGGVDFDQRVMEHFIKLYKKKTGKDVRKDNRAVQKLRREVERVKSVLSTQYQVQIEIESFFEGEDFSETLTRAKFEELNMVRADTSVALI
;
A
#
# COMPACT_ATOMS: atom_id res chain seq x y z
N MET A 1 76.80 8.09 -49.96
CA MET A 1 76.75 8.28 -48.48
C MET A 1 75.69 9.28 -48.02
N VAL A 2 75.44 10.40 -48.71
CA VAL A 2 74.52 11.46 -48.24
C VAL A 2 73.03 11.08 -48.29
N SER A 3 72.60 10.27 -49.26
CA SER A 3 71.18 9.87 -49.43
C SER A 3 70.69 8.84 -48.40
N LEU A 4 71.56 7.93 -47.95
CA LEU A 4 71.20 6.92 -46.94
C LEU A 4 71.06 7.55 -45.54
N LEU A 5 71.89 8.54 -45.23
CA LEU A 5 71.82 9.28 -43.97
C LEU A 5 70.53 10.11 -43.87
N TYR A 6 70.11 10.73 -44.98
CA TYR A 6 68.85 11.48 -45.04
C TYR A 6 67.61 10.60 -44.87
N PHE A 7 67.66 9.37 -45.40
CA PHE A 7 66.57 8.40 -45.25
C PHE A 7 66.46 7.90 -43.81
N ILE A 8 67.59 7.61 -43.16
CA ILE A 8 67.62 7.16 -41.77
C ILE A 8 67.14 8.27 -40.82
N ILE A 9 67.55 9.52 -41.03
CA ILE A 9 67.11 10.66 -40.21
C ILE A 9 65.59 10.88 -40.34
N ASN A 10 65.02 10.80 -41.56
CA ASN A 10 63.58 10.95 -41.75
C ASN A 10 62.79 9.79 -41.14
N CYS A 11 63.28 8.54 -41.23
CA CYS A 11 62.66 7.40 -40.58
C CYS A 11 62.66 7.52 -39.04
N ILE A 12 63.78 7.95 -38.44
CA ILE A 12 63.88 8.17 -36.99
C ILE A 12 62.94 9.30 -36.55
N THR A 13 62.88 10.39 -37.34
CA THR A 13 62.02 11.54 -37.03
C THR A 13 60.53 11.14 -37.09
N LEU A 14 60.12 10.40 -38.12
CA LEU A 14 58.76 9.89 -38.25
C LEU A 14 58.40 8.91 -37.12
N TYR A 15 59.34 8.05 -36.73
CA TYR A 15 59.15 7.13 -35.60
C TYR A 15 59.01 7.89 -34.27
N LEU A 16 59.78 8.95 -34.05
CA LEU A 16 59.67 9.81 -32.87
C LEU A 16 58.31 10.52 -32.81
N TYR A 17 57.83 11.05 -33.94
CA TYR A 17 56.51 11.70 -34.01
C TYR A 17 55.36 10.71 -33.78
N CYS A 18 55.43 9.50 -34.36
CA CYS A 18 54.46 8.46 -34.07
C CYS A 18 54.50 8.02 -32.61
N PHE A 19 55.69 7.87 -32.02
CA PHE A 19 55.85 7.46 -30.63
C PHE A 19 55.32 8.53 -29.64
N LEU A 20 55.60 9.81 -29.90
CA LEU A 20 55.07 10.93 -29.11
C LEU A 20 53.54 11.07 -29.25
N PHE A 21 52.99 10.81 -30.44
CA PHE A 21 51.54 10.78 -30.66
C PHE A 21 50.87 9.60 -29.94
N PHE A 22 51.50 8.43 -29.90
CA PHE A 22 50.98 7.28 -29.14
C PHE A 22 51.07 7.51 -27.62
N ILE A 23 52.10 8.21 -27.13
CA ILE A 23 52.19 8.59 -25.70
C ILE A 23 51.13 9.64 -25.35
N SER A 24 50.89 10.65 -26.21
CA SER A 24 49.87 11.66 -25.92
C SER A 24 48.46 11.11 -25.97
N VAL A 25 48.14 10.21 -26.93
CA VAL A 25 46.85 9.51 -26.99
C VAL A 25 46.70 8.49 -25.86
N GLY A 26 47.79 7.86 -25.43
CA GLY A 26 47.83 6.97 -24.26
C GLY A 26 47.60 7.71 -22.95
N ALA A 27 48.20 8.90 -22.79
CA ALA A 27 48.01 9.77 -21.62
C ALA A 27 46.62 10.42 -21.59
N LEU A 28 46.09 10.84 -22.75
CA LEU A 28 44.69 11.27 -22.88
C LEU A 28 43.71 10.12 -22.60
N LYS A 29 44.05 8.88 -22.95
CA LYS A 29 43.24 7.71 -22.57
C LYS A 29 43.32 7.42 -21.08
N SER A 30 44.48 7.56 -20.44
CA SER A 30 44.63 7.30 -19.00
C SER A 30 43.98 8.37 -18.13
N GLU A 31 43.99 9.64 -18.55
CA GLU A 31 43.23 10.70 -17.85
C GLU A 31 41.72 10.61 -18.09
N PHE A 32 41.28 10.02 -19.21
CA PHE A 32 39.85 9.84 -19.52
C PHE A 32 39.29 8.47 -19.08
N SER A 33 40.10 7.57 -18.53
CA SER A 33 39.67 6.21 -18.15
C SER A 33 39.70 5.91 -16.64
N GLU A 34 39.93 6.90 -15.79
CA GLU A 34 39.88 6.73 -14.32
C GLU A 34 38.82 7.61 -13.62
N GLU A 35 38.12 8.51 -14.33
CA GLU A 35 37.03 9.33 -13.75
C GLU A 35 35.59 8.86 -14.12
N ASP A 36 35.46 7.82 -14.95
CA ASP A 36 34.18 7.19 -15.31
C ASP A 36 33.94 5.86 -14.56
N GLU A 37 34.45 5.72 -13.34
CA GLU A 37 33.75 4.85 -12.38
C GLU A 37 32.39 5.48 -12.13
N GLU A 38 31.34 4.87 -12.69
CA GLU A 38 29.93 5.18 -12.44
C GLU A 38 29.77 5.73 -11.03
N ARG A 39 29.49 7.03 -10.88
CA ARG A 39 28.81 7.54 -9.68
C ARG A 39 27.45 6.87 -9.68
N LYS A 40 27.37 5.61 -9.25
CA LYS A 40 26.16 5.01 -8.74
C LYS A 40 25.76 5.91 -7.60
N GLU A 41 24.79 6.79 -7.86
CA GLU A 41 24.09 7.51 -6.81
C GLU A 41 23.79 6.49 -5.72
N SER A 42 24.36 6.69 -4.54
CA SER A 42 24.08 5.83 -3.40
C SER A 42 22.59 5.88 -3.17
N VAL A 43 21.90 4.75 -3.37
CA VAL A 43 20.44 4.61 -3.23
C VAL A 43 19.95 4.90 -1.80
N GLY A 44 20.88 5.08 -0.85
CA GLY A 44 20.59 5.30 0.55
C GLY A 44 19.91 4.08 1.17
N THR A 45 19.25 4.28 2.30
CA THR A 45 18.42 3.24 2.91
C THR A 45 17.12 3.08 2.12
N VAL A 46 16.90 1.88 1.60
CA VAL A 46 15.64 1.48 0.95
C VAL A 46 14.68 0.94 2.01
N VAL A 47 13.43 1.40 1.98
CA VAL A 47 12.38 0.91 2.89
C VAL A 47 11.44 -0.05 2.17
N GLY A 48 10.91 -1.03 2.91
CA GLY A 48 9.80 -1.86 2.46
C GLY A 48 8.49 -1.30 2.99
N ILE A 49 7.53 -1.02 2.11
CA ILE A 49 6.22 -0.49 2.49
C ILE A 49 5.14 -1.47 2.05
N ASP A 50 4.40 -1.97 3.04
CA ASP A 50 3.13 -2.62 2.79
C ASP A 50 2.02 -1.58 2.72
N LEU A 51 1.50 -1.33 1.51
CA LEU A 51 0.41 -0.37 1.30
C LEU A 51 -0.92 -1.12 1.33
N GLY A 52 -1.44 -1.46 2.52
CA GLY A 52 -2.66 -2.24 2.65
C GLY A 52 -3.95 -1.43 2.50
N THR A 53 -5.08 -2.13 2.32
CA THR A 53 -6.39 -1.49 2.10
C THR A 53 -6.84 -0.66 3.31
N THR A 54 -6.69 -1.22 4.52
CA THR A 54 -7.16 -0.62 5.78
C THR A 54 -6.03 -0.08 6.65
N TYR A 55 -4.86 -0.73 6.60
CA TYR A 55 -3.65 -0.31 7.30
C TYR A 55 -2.46 -0.49 6.37
N SER A 56 -1.44 0.36 6.56
CA SER A 56 -0.13 0.26 5.94
C SER A 56 0.94 0.00 7.00
N CYS A 57 2.03 -0.61 6.59
CA CYS A 57 3.19 -0.92 7.43
C CYS A 57 4.47 -0.50 6.71
N VAL A 58 5.47 -0.03 7.46
CA VAL A 58 6.79 0.28 6.92
C VAL A 58 7.88 -0.42 7.74
N GLY A 59 8.82 -1.02 7.03
CA GLY A 59 9.96 -1.72 7.62
C GLY A 59 11.26 -1.40 6.90
N VAL A 60 12.36 -1.66 7.60
CA VAL A 60 13.72 -1.50 7.08
C VAL A 60 14.52 -2.75 7.41
N TYR A 61 15.38 -3.18 6.48
CA TYR A 61 16.38 -4.20 6.75
C TYR A 61 17.67 -3.52 7.19
N LYS A 62 18.07 -3.71 8.45
CA LYS A 62 19.26 -3.09 9.05
C LYS A 62 19.85 -4.01 10.11
N ASN A 63 21.18 -4.06 10.20
CA ASN A 63 21.90 -4.92 11.15
C ASN A 63 21.46 -6.40 11.04
N ASP A 64 21.36 -6.89 9.81
CA ASP A 64 20.96 -8.27 9.48
C ASP A 64 19.61 -8.72 10.03
N ARG A 65 18.68 -7.78 10.24
CA ARG A 65 17.31 -8.06 10.64
C ARG A 65 16.32 -7.09 10.03
N VAL A 66 15.07 -7.53 9.95
CA VAL A 66 13.94 -6.66 9.62
C VAL A 66 13.49 -5.94 10.89
N GLU A 67 13.39 -4.61 10.83
CA GLU A 67 12.81 -3.78 11.87
C GLU A 67 11.51 -3.15 11.34
N ILE A 68 10.39 -3.45 12.01
CA ILE A 68 9.10 -2.80 11.73
C ILE A 68 9.03 -1.50 12.51
N ILE A 69 8.84 -0.40 11.79
CA ILE A 69 8.96 0.96 12.34
C ILE A 69 7.61 1.38 12.91
N ALA A 70 7.62 1.81 14.18
CA ALA A 70 6.44 2.38 14.82
C ALA A 70 6.22 3.84 14.37
N ASN A 71 4.97 4.24 14.18
CA ASN A 71 4.60 5.62 13.88
C ASN A 71 4.70 6.54 15.12
N ASP A 72 4.34 7.81 14.94
CA ASP A 72 4.37 8.83 16.00
C ASP A 72 3.43 8.57 17.20
N GLN A 73 2.49 7.64 17.07
CA GLN A 73 1.64 7.14 18.16
C GLN A 73 2.15 5.83 18.78
N GLY A 74 3.29 5.30 18.29
CA GLY A 74 3.86 4.03 18.74
C GLY A 74 3.23 2.79 18.07
N ASN A 75 2.36 2.96 17.08
CA ASN A 75 1.72 1.86 16.36
C ASN A 75 2.62 1.35 15.23
N ARG A 76 2.78 0.03 15.11
CA ARG A 76 3.57 -0.61 14.02
C ARG A 76 2.84 -0.70 12.68
N ILE A 77 1.54 -0.42 12.69
CA ILE A 77 0.71 -0.30 11.49
C ILE A 77 -0.04 1.02 11.59
N THR A 78 -0.24 1.68 10.47
CA THR A 78 -0.90 2.99 10.40
C THR A 78 -2.15 2.87 9.53
N PRO A 79 -3.32 3.36 9.96
CA PRO A 79 -4.53 3.33 9.15
C PRO A 79 -4.32 3.96 7.76
N SER A 80 -4.82 3.31 6.72
CA SER A 80 -4.82 3.82 5.34
C SER A 80 -5.93 4.85 5.14
N TYR A 81 -5.88 5.92 5.94
CA TYR A 81 -6.89 6.98 6.03
C TYR A 81 -6.28 8.34 5.71
N VAL A 82 -7.02 9.17 5.00
CA VAL A 82 -6.69 10.57 4.72
C VAL A 82 -7.92 11.42 4.99
N ALA A 83 -7.77 12.55 5.66
CA ALA A 83 -8.86 13.50 5.84
C ALA A 83 -8.40 14.95 5.61
N PHE A 84 -9.35 15.81 5.27
CA PHE A 84 -9.16 17.25 5.25
C PHE A 84 -10.10 17.90 6.27
N THR A 85 -9.56 18.75 7.14
CA THR A 85 -10.35 19.48 8.15
C THR A 85 -11.03 20.70 7.51
N ALA A 86 -11.98 21.30 8.24
CA ALA A 86 -12.66 22.51 7.79
C ALA A 86 -11.69 23.71 7.63
N GLU A 87 -10.61 23.71 8.41
CA GLU A 87 -9.52 24.69 8.39
C GLU A 87 -8.51 24.43 7.27
N GLY A 88 -8.65 23.31 6.56
CA GLY A 88 -7.79 22.90 5.45
C GLY A 88 -6.53 22.14 5.84
N GLU A 89 -6.45 21.65 7.08
CA GLU A 89 -5.39 20.76 7.50
C GLU A 89 -5.60 19.36 6.88
N ARG A 90 -4.51 18.74 6.40
CA ARG A 90 -4.53 17.36 5.90
C ARG A 90 -4.07 16.39 6.98
N LEU A 91 -4.96 15.53 7.43
CA LEU A 91 -4.68 14.46 8.39
C LEU A 91 -4.46 13.13 7.66
N ILE A 92 -3.54 12.32 8.15
CA ILE A 92 -3.22 10.99 7.57
C ILE A 92 -3.01 10.00 8.71
N GLY A 93 -3.45 8.75 8.55
CA GLY A 93 -3.24 7.71 9.54
C GLY A 93 -4.22 7.76 10.71
N ASP A 94 -3.70 7.57 11.93
CA ASP A 94 -4.50 7.51 13.16
C ASP A 94 -5.35 8.77 13.36
N ALA A 95 -4.77 9.96 13.12
CA ALA A 95 -5.49 11.23 13.24
C ALA A 95 -6.70 11.31 12.29
N ALA A 96 -6.54 10.89 11.03
CA ALA A 96 -7.65 10.88 10.06
C ALA A 96 -8.74 9.88 10.45
N LYS A 97 -8.35 8.67 10.90
CA LYS A 97 -9.29 7.64 11.35
C LYS A 97 -10.08 8.07 12.59
N ASN A 98 -9.43 8.71 13.57
CA ASN A 98 -10.05 9.11 14.83
C ASN A 98 -11.19 10.12 14.63
N GLN A 99 -11.08 11.03 13.67
CA GLN A 99 -12.09 12.04 13.38
C GLN A 99 -13.14 11.63 12.30
N LEU A 100 -13.09 10.38 11.82
CA LEU A 100 -14.03 9.86 10.80
C LEU A 100 -15.50 10.14 11.15
N THR A 101 -15.90 9.95 12.41
CA THR A 101 -17.31 10.11 12.81
C THR A 101 -17.78 11.56 12.84
N SER A 102 -16.87 12.52 13.02
CA SER A 102 -17.20 13.95 13.01
C SER A 102 -17.13 14.56 11.61
N ASN A 103 -16.35 13.97 10.70
CA ASN A 103 -16.12 14.48 9.35
C ASN A 103 -16.14 13.35 8.30
N PRO A 104 -17.25 12.61 8.17
CA PRO A 104 -17.28 11.40 7.36
C PRO A 104 -17.11 11.65 5.86
N GLU A 105 -17.60 12.77 5.34
CA GLU A 105 -17.60 13.07 3.90
C GLU A 105 -16.24 13.52 3.37
N ASN A 106 -15.37 14.04 4.25
CA ASN A 106 -14.01 14.46 3.90
C ASN A 106 -12.94 13.53 4.47
N THR A 107 -13.31 12.30 4.88
CA THR A 107 -12.39 11.27 5.37
C THR A 107 -12.41 10.06 4.44
N VAL A 108 -11.32 9.88 3.70
CA VAL A 108 -11.14 8.83 2.71
C VAL A 108 -10.46 7.62 3.32
N PHE A 109 -10.96 6.44 2.98
CA PHE A 109 -10.40 5.15 3.35
C PHE A 109 -10.72 4.12 2.25
N ASN A 110 -10.14 2.92 2.33
CA ASN A 110 -10.30 1.85 1.34
C ASN A 110 -9.96 2.27 -0.11
N VAL A 111 -9.14 3.31 -0.30
CA VAL A 111 -8.83 3.84 -1.64
C VAL A 111 -8.12 2.82 -2.54
N LYS A 112 -7.45 1.82 -1.95
CA LYS A 112 -6.85 0.68 -2.66
C LYS A 112 -7.88 -0.15 -3.44
N ARG A 113 -9.19 -0.07 -3.12
CA ARG A 113 -10.26 -0.68 -3.92
C ARG A 113 -10.57 0.09 -5.21
N LEU A 114 -10.17 1.36 -5.30
CA LEU A 114 -10.41 2.22 -6.46
C LEU A 114 -9.19 2.37 -7.38
N ILE A 115 -7.98 2.17 -6.83
CA ILE A 115 -6.73 2.43 -7.56
C ILE A 115 -6.60 1.58 -8.83
N GLY A 116 -6.24 2.22 -9.94
CA GLY A 116 -6.05 1.57 -11.24
C GLY A 116 -7.32 1.02 -11.91
N ARG A 117 -8.52 1.29 -11.37
CA ARG A 117 -9.79 0.85 -11.95
C ARG A 117 -10.43 1.89 -12.87
N THR A 118 -11.34 1.43 -13.71
CA THR A 118 -12.23 2.29 -14.49
C THR A 118 -13.52 2.59 -13.72
N TRP A 119 -14.22 3.62 -14.13
CA TRP A 119 -15.47 4.04 -13.50
C TRP A 119 -16.57 2.98 -13.64
N ASP A 120 -16.64 2.32 -14.79
CA ASP A 120 -17.63 1.30 -15.13
C ASP A 120 -17.38 -0.07 -14.50
N ASP A 121 -16.25 -0.27 -13.80
CA ASP A 121 -15.98 -1.50 -13.06
C ASP A 121 -17.11 -1.77 -12.04
N SER A 122 -17.73 -2.93 -12.15
CA SER A 122 -18.84 -3.34 -11.29
C SER A 122 -18.50 -3.30 -9.80
N THR A 123 -17.23 -3.53 -9.43
CA THR A 123 -16.81 -3.49 -8.03
C THR A 123 -16.72 -2.07 -7.52
N VAL A 124 -16.23 -1.13 -8.34
CA VAL A 124 -16.25 0.31 -8.04
C VAL A 124 -17.69 0.75 -7.80
N GLN A 125 -18.60 0.40 -8.70
CA GLN A 125 -20.03 0.75 -8.57
C GLN A 125 -20.71 0.13 -7.35
N GLN A 126 -20.21 -1.00 -6.84
CA GLN A 126 -20.67 -1.57 -5.58
C GLN A 126 -20.10 -0.84 -4.37
N ASP A 127 -18.79 -0.61 -4.34
CA ASP A 127 -18.09 0.00 -3.21
C ASP A 127 -18.54 1.45 -2.96
N ILE A 128 -18.74 2.25 -4.01
CA ILE A 128 -19.13 3.67 -3.88
C ILE A 128 -20.48 3.88 -3.19
N LYS A 129 -21.34 2.85 -3.13
CA LYS A 129 -22.63 2.88 -2.41
C LYS A 129 -22.45 2.88 -0.90
N TYR A 130 -21.28 2.47 -0.41
CA TYR A 130 -20.96 2.32 1.00
C TYR A 130 -19.96 3.35 1.52
N PHE A 131 -19.40 4.17 0.63
CA PHE A 131 -18.52 5.27 1.00
C PHE A 131 -19.31 6.50 1.44
N PRO A 132 -18.92 7.14 2.57
CA PRO A 132 -19.54 8.40 2.98
C PRO A 132 -19.03 9.60 2.18
N PHE A 133 -17.85 9.48 1.54
CA PHE A 133 -17.26 10.52 0.71
C PHE A 133 -17.68 10.37 -0.75
N LYS A 134 -17.67 11.49 -1.47
CA LYS A 134 -18.15 11.54 -2.85
C LYS A 134 -17.09 11.00 -3.82
N VAL A 135 -17.48 10.03 -4.65
CA VAL A 135 -16.68 9.56 -5.79
C VAL A 135 -17.38 9.96 -7.08
N ILE A 136 -16.64 10.58 -8.00
CA ILE A 136 -17.13 11.07 -9.29
C ILE A 136 -16.35 10.45 -10.44
N GLU A 137 -16.98 10.41 -11.62
CA GLU A 137 -16.30 10.03 -12.84
C GLU A 137 -15.47 11.19 -13.39
N LYS A 138 -14.22 10.91 -13.79
CA LYS A 138 -13.42 11.82 -14.61
C LYS A 138 -12.59 11.00 -15.59
N LYS A 139 -12.85 11.16 -16.90
CA LYS A 139 -12.20 10.41 -17.99
C LYS A 139 -12.27 8.89 -17.80
N ASN A 140 -13.46 8.36 -17.51
CA ASN A 140 -13.71 6.94 -17.23
C ASN A 140 -12.91 6.36 -16.04
N LYS A 141 -12.49 7.20 -15.09
CA LYS A 141 -11.82 6.78 -13.85
C LYS A 141 -12.52 7.35 -12.62
N PRO A 142 -12.62 6.59 -11.52
CA PRO A 142 -13.13 7.10 -10.26
C PRO A 142 -12.17 8.16 -9.70
N HIS A 143 -12.70 9.29 -9.25
CA HIS A 143 -11.97 10.30 -8.50
C HIS A 143 -12.74 10.67 -7.24
N ILE A 144 -12.01 11.00 -6.18
CA ILE A 144 -12.57 11.39 -4.89
C ILE A 144 -12.71 12.91 -4.86
N GLN A 145 -13.91 13.43 -4.62
CA GLN A 145 -14.16 14.86 -4.44
C GLN A 145 -14.32 15.17 -2.95
N LEU A 146 -13.48 16.07 -2.43
CA LEU A 146 -13.43 16.46 -1.02
C LEU A 146 -13.43 17.98 -0.89
N ASP A 147 -14.00 18.49 0.19
CA ASP A 147 -13.74 19.85 0.65
C ASP A 147 -12.38 19.87 1.37
N ILE A 148 -11.43 20.64 0.84
CA ILE A 148 -10.06 20.76 1.39
C ILE A 148 -9.91 21.99 2.31
N GLY A 149 -11.02 22.57 2.77
CA GLY A 149 -11.06 23.70 3.68
C GLY A 149 -11.88 24.85 3.10
N ALA A 150 -12.66 25.51 3.96
CA ALA A 150 -13.47 26.69 3.62
C ALA A 150 -14.39 26.54 2.38
N GLY A 151 -14.91 25.33 2.09
CA GLY A 151 -15.79 25.08 0.95
C GLY A 151 -15.05 24.82 -0.37
N GLN A 152 -13.71 24.76 -0.35
CA GLN A 152 -12.92 24.55 -1.55
C GLN A 152 -12.95 23.08 -1.96
N LEU A 153 -13.78 22.76 -2.97
CA LEU A 153 -13.82 21.41 -3.51
C LEU A 153 -12.59 21.10 -4.37
N LYS A 154 -11.89 20.03 -4.03
CA LYS A 154 -10.81 19.44 -4.83
C LYS A 154 -11.11 18.00 -5.19
N THR A 155 -10.68 17.61 -6.39
CA THR A 155 -10.84 16.26 -6.91
C THR A 155 -9.49 15.58 -6.98
N PHE A 156 -9.37 14.41 -6.38
CA PHE A 156 -8.15 13.61 -6.30
C PHE A 156 -8.33 12.28 -7.01
N ALA A 157 -7.32 11.85 -7.74
CA ALA A 157 -7.23 10.48 -8.21
C ALA A 157 -6.90 9.54 -7.03
N PRO A 158 -7.29 8.24 -7.07
CA PRO A 158 -6.93 7.27 -6.04
C PRO A 158 -5.42 7.18 -5.77
N GLU A 159 -4.61 7.39 -6.80
CA GLU A 159 -3.15 7.44 -6.75
C GLU A 159 -2.65 8.60 -5.87
N GLU A 160 -3.29 9.76 -5.92
CA GLU A 160 -2.93 10.93 -5.10
C GLU A 160 -3.24 10.69 -3.62
N ILE A 161 -4.37 10.06 -3.30
CA ILE A 161 -4.70 9.69 -1.90
C ILE A 161 -3.74 8.61 -1.39
N SER A 162 -3.43 7.61 -2.23
CA SER A 162 -2.46 6.57 -1.88
C SER A 162 -1.05 7.15 -1.69
N ALA A 163 -0.67 8.16 -2.48
CA ALA A 163 0.58 8.88 -2.31
C ALA A 163 0.64 9.61 -0.96
N MET A 164 -0.46 10.17 -0.47
CA MET A 164 -0.49 10.77 0.88
C MET A 164 -0.20 9.72 1.96
N ILE A 165 -0.77 8.52 1.84
CA ILE A 165 -0.50 7.40 2.76
C ILE A 165 0.98 6.98 2.68
N LEU A 166 1.53 6.84 1.47
CA LEU A 166 2.95 6.54 1.26
C LEU A 166 3.88 7.62 1.81
N THR A 167 3.50 8.90 1.69
CA THR A 167 4.23 10.01 2.32
C THR A 167 4.26 9.85 3.83
N LYS A 168 3.16 9.48 4.48
CA LYS A 168 3.16 9.21 5.93
C LYS A 168 4.07 8.04 6.31
N MET A 169 4.13 7.00 5.47
CA MET A 169 5.01 5.84 5.70
C MET A 169 6.49 6.23 5.55
N LYS A 170 6.79 7.04 4.53
CA LYS A 170 8.10 7.64 4.34
C LYS A 170 8.51 8.52 5.52
N GLU A 171 7.66 9.47 5.92
CA GLU A 171 7.92 10.35 7.07
C GLU A 171 8.17 9.56 8.36
N THR A 172 7.41 8.48 8.57
CA THR A 172 7.60 7.55 9.70
C THR A 172 8.99 6.90 9.66
N ALA A 173 9.42 6.43 8.49
CA ALA A 173 10.75 5.87 8.32
C ALA A 173 11.87 6.92 8.45
N GLU A 174 11.67 8.13 7.91
CA GLU A 174 12.63 9.24 8.01
C GLU A 174 12.83 9.68 9.46
N ALA A 175 11.75 9.78 10.24
CA ALA A 175 11.81 10.08 11.67
C ALA A 175 12.59 9.01 12.45
N TYR A 176 12.43 7.74 12.11
CA TYR A 176 13.17 6.63 12.73
C TYR A 176 14.65 6.59 12.33
N LEU A 177 14.94 6.81 11.05
CA LEU A 177 16.29 6.70 10.49
C LEU A 177 17.14 7.97 10.70
N GLY A 178 16.51 9.12 10.96
CA GLY A 178 17.18 10.42 11.10
C GLY A 178 17.73 10.98 9.78
N GLN A 179 17.27 10.46 8.64
CA GLN A 179 17.71 10.85 7.30
C GLN A 179 16.59 10.71 6.27
N LYS A 180 16.74 11.39 5.13
CA LYS A 180 15.76 11.35 4.04
C LYS A 180 15.70 9.96 3.39
N VAL A 181 14.49 9.50 3.09
CA VAL A 181 14.22 8.24 2.39
C VAL A 181 13.73 8.55 0.98
N THR A 182 14.45 8.07 -0.03
CA THR A 182 14.16 8.33 -1.44
C THR A 182 13.79 7.10 -2.23
N HIS A 183 14.06 5.90 -1.72
CA HIS A 183 13.84 4.63 -2.42
C HIS A 183 12.97 3.68 -1.60
N ALA A 184 12.07 2.96 -2.27
CA ALA A 184 11.20 2.00 -1.62
C ALA A 184 10.92 0.77 -2.49
N VAL A 185 10.60 -0.34 -1.83
CA VAL A 185 9.86 -1.47 -2.40
C VAL A 185 8.44 -1.40 -1.86
N VAL A 186 7.44 -1.48 -2.73
CA VAL A 186 6.02 -1.36 -2.33
C VAL A 186 5.28 -2.65 -2.68
N THR A 187 4.46 -3.15 -1.76
CA THR A 187 3.67 -4.37 -1.98
C THR A 187 2.37 -4.09 -2.75
N VAL A 188 1.89 -5.10 -3.46
CA VAL A 188 0.54 -5.13 -4.06
C VAL A 188 -0.04 -6.55 -3.97
N PRO A 189 -1.37 -6.72 -4.02
CA PRO A 189 -2.01 -8.03 -4.14
C PRO A 189 -1.47 -8.80 -5.35
N ALA A 190 -1.37 -10.12 -5.27
CA ALA A 190 -0.87 -10.91 -6.40
C ALA A 190 -1.76 -10.75 -7.63
N TYR A 191 -3.07 -10.62 -7.42
CA TYR A 191 -4.09 -10.43 -8.45
C TYR A 191 -4.24 -9.01 -9.01
N PHE A 192 -3.40 -8.06 -8.58
CA PHE A 192 -3.39 -6.75 -9.23
C PHE A 192 -2.94 -6.85 -10.69
N ASN A 193 -3.76 -6.29 -11.58
CA ASN A 193 -3.42 -6.18 -12.99
C ASN A 193 -2.38 -5.06 -13.25
N ASP A 194 -1.92 -4.94 -14.48
CA ASP A 194 -0.89 -3.96 -14.87
C ASP A 194 -1.30 -2.51 -14.57
N ALA A 195 -2.56 -2.14 -14.78
CA ALA A 195 -3.05 -0.81 -14.50
C ALA A 195 -3.01 -0.47 -13.01
N GLN A 196 -3.36 -1.42 -12.14
CA GLN A 196 -3.31 -1.25 -10.69
C GLN A 196 -1.87 -1.22 -10.15
N ARG A 197 -0.98 -2.05 -10.72
CA ARG A 197 0.46 -2.03 -10.41
C ARG A 197 1.09 -0.69 -10.79
N GLN A 198 0.81 -0.21 -12.01
CA GLN A 198 1.31 1.07 -12.47
C GLN A 198 0.77 2.22 -11.63
N ALA A 199 -0.53 2.25 -11.33
CA ALA A 199 -1.15 3.26 -10.49
C ALA A 199 -0.54 3.30 -9.06
N THR A 200 -0.19 2.13 -8.50
CA THR A 200 0.50 2.05 -7.20
C THR A 200 1.93 2.59 -7.29
N LYS A 201 2.65 2.30 -8.39
CA LYS A 201 3.98 2.85 -8.65
C LYS A 201 3.94 4.38 -8.84
N ASP A 202 2.92 4.88 -9.53
CA ASP A 202 2.68 6.32 -9.72
C ASP A 202 2.42 7.00 -8.37
N ALA A 203 1.63 6.39 -7.49
CA ALA A 203 1.43 6.87 -6.13
C ALA A 203 2.75 7.01 -5.35
N GLY A 204 3.65 6.03 -5.45
CA GLY A 204 4.99 6.13 -4.87
C GLY A 204 5.81 7.28 -5.46
N THR A 205 5.71 7.49 -6.76
CA THR A 205 6.40 8.59 -7.45
C THR A 205 5.88 9.95 -6.99
N ILE A 206 4.56 10.10 -6.85
CA ILE A 206 3.91 11.31 -6.32
C ILE A 206 4.32 11.58 -4.86
N ALA A 207 4.53 10.53 -4.06
CA ALA A 207 5.06 10.62 -2.69
C ALA A 207 6.57 10.99 -2.63
N GLY A 208 7.22 11.14 -3.78
CA GLY A 208 8.66 11.41 -3.87
C GLY A 208 9.51 10.21 -3.47
N LEU A 209 9.05 8.99 -3.80
CA LEU A 209 9.78 7.74 -3.69
C LEU A 209 10.11 7.21 -5.08
N ASN A 210 11.36 6.81 -5.28
CA ASN A 210 11.76 5.93 -6.37
C ASN A 210 11.36 4.49 -6.00
N VAL A 211 10.27 4.01 -6.61
CA VAL A 211 9.78 2.65 -6.39
C VAL A 211 10.65 1.66 -7.18
N MET A 212 11.64 1.09 -6.49
CA MET A 212 12.63 0.19 -7.08
C MET A 212 11.99 -1.11 -7.58
N ARG A 213 10.98 -1.58 -6.86
CA ARG A 213 10.25 -2.79 -7.20
C ARG A 213 8.84 -2.75 -6.61
N ILE A 214 7.88 -3.22 -7.40
CA ILE A 214 6.58 -3.67 -6.91
C ILE A 214 6.70 -5.16 -6.65
N ILE A 215 6.38 -5.60 -5.44
CA ILE A 215 6.41 -7.03 -5.06
C ILE A 215 5.00 -7.50 -4.68
N ASN A 216 4.69 -8.75 -4.93
CA ASN A 216 3.42 -9.32 -4.50
C ASN A 216 3.43 -9.52 -2.98
N GLU A 217 2.32 -9.17 -2.32
CA GLU A 217 2.08 -9.41 -0.89
C GLU A 217 2.41 -10.85 -0.46
N PRO A 218 1.87 -11.91 -1.10
CA PRO A 218 2.18 -13.28 -0.70
C PRO A 218 3.65 -13.66 -0.93
N THR A 219 4.33 -13.07 -1.93
CA THR A 219 5.77 -13.29 -2.14
C THR A 219 6.59 -12.60 -1.04
N ALA A 220 6.22 -11.39 -0.62
CA ALA A 220 6.86 -10.71 0.50
C ALA A 220 6.67 -11.48 1.82
N ALA A 221 5.47 -12.04 2.05
CA ALA A 221 5.21 -12.92 3.19
C ALA A 221 6.04 -14.21 3.14
N ALA A 222 6.17 -14.83 1.96
CA ALA A 222 7.02 -16.00 1.79
C ALA A 222 8.49 -15.69 2.08
N ILE A 223 9.01 -14.54 1.61
CA ILE A 223 10.37 -14.07 1.93
C ILE A 223 10.55 -13.91 3.45
N ALA A 224 9.59 -13.28 4.13
CA ALA A 224 9.63 -13.11 5.57
C ALA A 224 9.64 -14.45 6.33
N TYR A 225 8.92 -15.47 5.83
CA TYR A 225 8.95 -16.82 6.39
C TYR A 225 10.24 -17.59 6.09
N GLY A 226 10.75 -17.45 4.86
CA GLY A 226 11.79 -18.29 4.28
C GLY A 226 13.23 -17.78 4.44
N LEU A 227 13.44 -16.53 4.87
CA LEU A 227 14.76 -15.87 4.90
C LEU A 227 15.85 -16.71 5.60
N ASP A 228 15.52 -17.38 6.70
CA ASP A 228 16.45 -18.17 7.50
C ASP A 228 16.32 -19.69 7.31
N LYS A 229 15.46 -20.15 6.41
CA LYS A 229 15.15 -21.58 6.23
C LYS A 229 16.13 -22.22 5.24
N LYS A 230 16.80 -23.31 5.65
CA LYS A 230 17.78 -24.07 4.83
C LYS A 230 17.40 -25.54 4.67
N ASP A 231 16.11 -25.85 4.77
CA ASP A 231 15.61 -27.22 4.89
C ASP A 231 15.38 -27.93 3.52
N GLY A 232 16.13 -27.54 2.49
CA GLY A 232 15.92 -28.01 1.11
C GLY A 232 14.65 -27.45 0.44
N GLU A 233 14.29 -28.02 -0.71
CA GLU A 233 13.12 -27.59 -1.49
C GLU A 233 11.81 -27.84 -0.71
N LYS A 234 10.97 -26.80 -0.59
CA LYS A 234 9.67 -26.86 0.08
C LYS A 234 8.58 -26.14 -0.71
N ASN A 235 7.40 -26.76 -0.75
CA ASN A 235 6.17 -26.10 -1.18
C ASN A 235 5.55 -25.35 -0.01
N ILE A 236 5.19 -24.09 -0.23
CA ILE A 236 4.56 -23.20 0.75
C ILE A 236 3.27 -22.64 0.17
N LEU A 237 2.18 -22.78 0.91
CA LEU A 237 0.93 -22.11 0.62
C LEU A 237 0.83 -20.86 1.51
N VAL A 238 0.76 -19.70 0.89
CA VAL A 238 0.48 -18.42 1.56
C VAL A 238 -1.01 -18.12 1.40
N LEU A 239 -1.70 -17.94 2.54
CA LEU A 239 -3.08 -17.51 2.61
C LEU A 239 -3.12 -16.10 3.21
N ASP A 240 -3.36 -15.11 2.37
CA ASP A 240 -3.43 -13.70 2.76
C ASP A 240 -4.86 -13.18 2.67
N LEU A 241 -5.54 -13.09 3.82
CA LEU A 241 -6.89 -12.52 3.93
C LEU A 241 -6.81 -11.17 4.66
N GLY A 242 -6.60 -10.11 3.88
CA GLY A 242 -6.38 -8.78 4.40
C GLY A 242 -7.66 -7.98 4.65
N GLY A 243 -7.48 -6.66 4.76
CA GLY A 243 -8.59 -5.72 4.98
C GLY A 243 -9.58 -5.67 3.81
N GLY A 244 -9.12 -5.83 2.57
CA GLY A 244 -10.00 -5.76 1.41
C GLY A 244 -9.61 -6.62 0.22
N THR A 245 -8.53 -7.39 0.31
CA THR A 245 -8.06 -8.34 -0.70
C THR A 245 -7.85 -9.71 -0.06
N PHE A 246 -8.04 -10.75 -0.86
CA PHE A 246 -7.75 -12.13 -0.51
C PHE A 246 -6.86 -12.74 -1.58
N ASP A 247 -5.69 -13.22 -1.22
CA ASP A 247 -4.75 -13.87 -2.13
C ASP A 247 -4.34 -15.24 -1.54
N VAL A 248 -4.25 -16.23 -2.42
CA VAL A 248 -3.72 -17.55 -2.15
C VAL A 248 -2.55 -17.75 -3.10
N SER A 249 -1.37 -18.10 -2.62
CA SER A 249 -0.24 -18.39 -3.51
C SER A 249 0.48 -19.65 -3.08
N LEU A 250 0.73 -20.54 -4.03
CA LEU A 250 1.63 -21.68 -3.87
C LEU A 250 3.00 -21.27 -4.39
N LEU A 251 4.01 -21.37 -3.53
CA LEU A 251 5.39 -21.07 -3.84
C LEU A 251 6.29 -22.27 -3.58
N THR A 252 7.32 -22.44 -4.38
CA THR A 252 8.47 -23.30 -4.08
C THR A 252 9.58 -22.43 -3.48
N ILE A 253 10.20 -22.90 -2.40
CA ILE A 253 11.41 -22.32 -1.85
C ILE A 253 12.52 -23.37 -1.93
N ASP A 254 13.62 -23.02 -2.57
CA ASP A 254 14.87 -23.78 -2.54
C ASP A 254 16.05 -22.83 -2.33
N ASN A 255 16.74 -22.96 -1.19
CA ASN A 255 17.97 -22.21 -0.86
C ASN A 255 17.91 -20.71 -1.22
N SER A 256 16.86 -20.02 -0.74
CA SER A 256 16.59 -18.59 -0.97
C SER A 256 16.10 -18.20 -2.37
N VAL A 257 15.88 -19.16 -3.26
CA VAL A 257 15.12 -18.97 -4.50
C VAL A 257 13.64 -19.17 -4.19
N PHE A 258 12.84 -18.15 -4.52
CA PHE A 258 11.39 -18.17 -4.34
C PHE A 258 10.73 -18.14 -5.72
N GLU A 259 9.98 -19.18 -6.06
CA GLU A 259 9.24 -19.26 -7.32
C GLU A 259 7.75 -19.39 -7.02
N VAL A 260 6.93 -18.58 -7.71
CA VAL A 260 5.47 -18.65 -7.59
C VAL A 260 4.98 -19.71 -8.58
N VAL A 261 4.44 -20.80 -8.06
CA VAL A 261 3.90 -21.91 -8.86
C VAL A 261 2.49 -21.58 -9.35
N ALA A 262 1.65 -21.08 -8.44
CA ALA A 262 0.28 -20.72 -8.73
C ALA A 262 -0.19 -19.61 -7.81
N THR A 263 -1.12 -18.78 -8.30
CA THR A 263 -1.79 -17.76 -7.48
C THR A 263 -3.29 -17.81 -7.74
N ASN A 264 -4.08 -17.88 -6.66
CA ASN A 264 -5.53 -17.78 -6.43
C ASN A 264 -5.99 -16.44 -5.79
N GLY A 265 -7.16 -15.83 -6.00
CA GLY A 265 -7.54 -14.65 -5.21
C GLY A 265 -8.80 -13.89 -5.60
N ASN A 266 -9.12 -12.89 -4.78
CA ASN A 266 -10.20 -11.94 -4.98
C ASN A 266 -9.79 -10.54 -4.47
N THR A 267 -9.68 -9.58 -5.39
CA THR A 267 -9.26 -8.20 -5.09
C THR A 267 -10.31 -7.34 -4.38
N HIS A 268 -11.49 -7.89 -4.06
CA HIS A 268 -12.57 -7.22 -3.30
C HIS A 268 -13.22 -8.14 -2.28
N LEU A 269 -12.41 -8.95 -1.61
CA LEU A 269 -12.82 -9.75 -0.48
C LEU A 269 -11.87 -9.52 0.68
N GLY A 270 -12.37 -9.10 1.83
CA GLY A 270 -11.58 -8.97 3.04
C GLY A 270 -12.39 -8.53 4.26
N GLY A 271 -11.67 -8.12 5.30
CA GLY A 271 -12.24 -7.70 6.58
C GLY A 271 -13.34 -6.64 6.48
N VAL A 272 -13.24 -5.68 5.55
CA VAL A 272 -14.23 -4.61 5.38
C VAL A 272 -15.58 -5.11 4.88
N ASP A 273 -15.59 -6.23 4.16
CA ASP A 273 -16.83 -6.83 3.70
C ASP A 273 -17.55 -7.58 4.82
N PHE A 274 -16.79 -8.22 5.70
CA PHE A 274 -17.34 -8.84 6.90
C PHE A 274 -17.97 -7.79 7.81
N ASP A 275 -17.30 -6.65 7.97
CA ASP A 275 -17.85 -5.49 8.68
C ASP A 275 -19.16 -5.03 8.03
N GLN A 276 -19.19 -4.89 6.70
CA GLN A 276 -20.39 -4.44 6.00
C GLN A 276 -21.60 -5.37 6.20
N ARG A 277 -21.40 -6.70 6.27
CA ARG A 277 -22.48 -7.65 6.54
C ARG A 277 -23.05 -7.52 7.95
N VAL A 278 -22.17 -7.32 8.92
CA VAL A 278 -22.55 -7.09 10.32
C VAL A 278 -23.27 -5.74 10.45
N MET A 279 -22.78 -4.69 9.78
CA MET A 279 -23.45 -3.39 9.73
C MET A 279 -24.86 -3.50 9.13
N GLU A 280 -25.02 -4.18 7.99
CA GLU A 280 -26.35 -4.38 7.38
C GLU A 280 -27.31 -5.15 8.28
N HIS A 281 -26.80 -6.13 9.04
CA HIS A 281 -27.58 -6.84 10.04
C HIS A 281 -28.11 -5.87 11.12
N PHE A 282 -27.23 -5.05 11.71
CA PHE A 282 -27.61 -4.13 12.76
C PHE A 282 -28.47 -2.96 12.28
N ILE A 283 -28.24 -2.44 11.07
CA ILE A 283 -29.10 -1.43 10.47
C ILE A 283 -30.53 -1.97 10.28
N LYS A 284 -30.67 -3.21 9.79
CA LYS A 284 -31.98 -3.87 9.65
C LYS A 284 -32.62 -4.14 11.01
N LEU A 285 -31.85 -4.58 11.99
CA LEU A 285 -32.33 -4.84 13.35
C LEU A 285 -32.83 -3.54 14.01
N TYR A 286 -32.04 -2.47 13.93
CA TYR A 286 -32.42 -1.16 14.45
C TYR A 286 -33.72 -0.66 13.81
N LYS A 287 -33.81 -0.69 12.47
CA LYS A 287 -35.03 -0.32 11.74
C LYS A 287 -36.23 -1.16 12.15
N LYS A 288 -36.05 -2.46 12.39
CA LYS A 288 -37.12 -3.34 12.88
C LYS A 288 -37.58 -2.98 14.30
N LYS A 289 -36.65 -2.60 15.19
CA LYS A 289 -36.96 -2.26 16.60
C LYS A 289 -37.54 -0.86 16.76
N THR A 290 -37.03 0.13 16.01
CA THR A 290 -37.34 1.56 16.21
C THR A 290 -38.19 2.18 15.10
N GLY A 291 -38.31 1.51 13.95
CA GLY A 291 -38.92 2.06 12.73
C GLY A 291 -38.02 3.05 11.97
N LYS A 292 -36.84 3.39 12.49
CA LYS A 292 -35.94 4.43 11.94
C LYS A 292 -34.84 3.81 11.06
N ASP A 293 -34.57 4.41 9.90
CA ASP A 293 -33.52 3.97 8.98
C ASP A 293 -32.30 4.90 9.04
N VAL A 294 -31.21 4.42 9.67
CA VAL A 294 -30.01 5.22 9.94
C VAL A 294 -29.12 5.44 8.71
N ARG A 295 -29.40 4.79 7.57
CA ARG A 295 -28.55 4.88 6.37
C ARG A 295 -28.39 6.29 5.80
N LYS A 296 -29.28 7.21 6.16
CA LYS A 296 -29.25 8.62 5.74
C LYS A 296 -28.33 9.49 6.60
N ASP A 297 -27.86 8.98 7.74
CA ASP A 297 -26.97 9.69 8.65
C ASP A 297 -25.58 9.07 8.59
N ASN A 298 -24.69 9.75 7.84
CA ASN A 298 -23.30 9.33 7.68
C ASN A 298 -22.57 9.19 9.02
N ARG A 299 -22.85 10.06 10.00
CA ARG A 299 -22.23 10.01 11.33
C ARG A 299 -22.68 8.76 12.08
N ALA A 300 -23.97 8.45 12.10
CA ALA A 300 -24.49 7.23 12.71
C ALA A 300 -23.88 5.98 12.04
N VAL A 301 -23.87 5.91 10.71
CA VAL A 301 -23.27 4.79 9.98
C VAL A 301 -21.78 4.61 10.29
N GLN A 302 -21.01 5.69 10.40
CA GLN A 302 -19.58 5.59 10.75
C GLN A 302 -19.36 5.24 12.23
N LYS A 303 -20.20 5.70 13.15
CA LYS A 303 -20.17 5.23 14.55
C LYS A 303 -20.36 3.70 14.60
N LEU A 304 -21.35 3.19 13.88
CA LEU A 304 -21.59 1.74 13.78
C LEU A 304 -20.40 1.01 13.15
N ARG A 305 -19.85 1.52 12.04
CA ARG A 305 -18.67 0.92 11.38
C ARG A 305 -17.51 0.74 12.34
N ARG A 306 -17.17 1.80 13.09
CA ARG A 306 -16.06 1.78 14.05
C ARG A 306 -16.26 0.72 15.12
N GLU A 307 -17.45 0.67 15.73
CA GLU A 307 -17.72 -0.34 16.74
C GLU A 307 -17.77 -1.75 16.15
N VAL A 308 -18.32 -1.93 14.94
CA VAL A 308 -18.33 -3.22 14.22
C VAL A 308 -16.92 -3.74 13.95
N GLU A 309 -16.00 -2.89 13.46
CA GLU A 309 -14.59 -3.25 13.25
C GLU A 309 -13.94 -3.70 14.57
N ARG A 310 -14.17 -2.93 15.65
CA ARG A 310 -13.64 -3.25 16.98
C ARG A 310 -14.15 -4.59 17.49
N VAL A 311 -15.46 -4.82 17.44
CA VAL A 311 -16.06 -6.06 17.97
C VAL A 311 -15.72 -7.28 17.14
N LYS A 312 -15.58 -7.14 15.81
CA LYS A 312 -15.07 -8.23 14.95
C LYS A 312 -13.72 -8.74 15.47
N SER A 313 -12.79 -7.82 15.74
CA SER A 313 -11.46 -8.17 16.26
C SER A 313 -11.53 -8.85 17.63
N VAL A 314 -12.45 -8.42 18.50
CA VAL A 314 -12.67 -9.06 19.81
C VAL A 314 -13.24 -10.48 19.66
N LEU A 315 -14.17 -10.70 18.72
CA LEU A 315 -14.79 -12.00 18.46
C LEU A 315 -13.81 -13.06 17.96
N SER A 316 -12.63 -12.69 17.47
CA SER A 316 -11.57 -13.64 17.15
C SER A 316 -11.08 -14.43 18.37
N THR A 317 -11.28 -13.91 19.58
CA THR A 317 -10.89 -14.58 20.83
C THR A 317 -12.07 -14.80 21.79
N GLN A 318 -13.16 -14.03 21.67
CA GLN A 318 -14.35 -14.16 22.51
C GLN A 318 -15.56 -14.74 21.76
N TYR A 319 -16.51 -15.35 22.47
CA TYR A 319 -17.71 -15.95 21.88
C TYR A 319 -18.86 -14.95 21.66
N GLN A 320 -18.88 -13.85 22.41
CA GLN A 320 -19.86 -12.78 22.27
C GLN A 320 -19.28 -11.47 22.78
N VAL A 321 -19.83 -10.36 22.31
CA VAL A 321 -19.43 -9.01 22.74
C VAL A 321 -20.61 -8.05 22.56
N GLN A 322 -20.72 -7.10 23.46
CA GLN A 322 -21.73 -6.05 23.40
C GLN A 322 -21.23 -4.87 22.55
N ILE A 323 -22.08 -4.40 21.66
CA ILE A 323 -21.91 -3.17 20.89
C ILE A 323 -22.73 -2.11 21.61
N GLU A 324 -22.06 -1.07 22.09
CA GLU A 324 -22.69 0.05 22.77
C GLU A 324 -22.25 1.35 22.09
N ILE A 325 -23.22 2.15 21.65
CA ILE A 325 -22.97 3.44 21.00
C ILE A 325 -23.91 4.46 21.61
N GLU A 326 -23.33 5.39 22.36
CA GLU A 326 -24.06 6.53 22.92
C GLU A 326 -24.51 7.51 21.82
N SER A 327 -25.72 8.03 21.98
CA SER A 327 -26.37 8.98 21.07
C SER A 327 -26.17 8.55 19.61
N PHE A 328 -26.53 7.30 19.32
CA PHE A 328 -26.31 6.65 18.04
C PHE A 328 -27.08 7.35 16.92
N PHE A 329 -28.38 7.57 17.11
CA PHE A 329 -29.23 8.21 16.11
C PHE A 329 -30.37 8.98 16.80
N GLU A 330 -30.55 10.26 16.44
CA GLU A 330 -31.56 11.16 17.03
C GLU A 330 -31.54 11.21 18.58
N GLY A 331 -30.36 11.09 19.18
CA GLY A 331 -30.16 11.11 20.63
C GLY A 331 -30.38 9.76 21.34
N GLU A 332 -30.91 8.75 20.64
CA GLU A 332 -31.12 7.40 21.18
C GLU A 332 -29.82 6.61 21.17
N ASP A 333 -29.56 5.86 22.25
CA ASP A 333 -28.44 4.93 22.34
C ASP A 333 -28.68 3.65 21.52
N PHE A 334 -27.61 2.97 21.15
CA PHE A 334 -27.64 1.66 20.53
C PHE A 334 -26.91 0.66 21.40
N SER A 335 -27.59 -0.41 21.83
CA SER A 335 -27.00 -1.50 22.59
C SER A 335 -27.50 -2.84 22.07
N GLU A 336 -26.60 -3.64 21.49
CA GLU A 336 -26.91 -4.98 20.97
C GLU A 336 -25.75 -5.95 21.23
N THR A 337 -26.04 -7.24 21.35
CA THR A 337 -25.00 -8.27 21.46
C THR A 337 -24.72 -8.90 20.11
N LEU A 338 -23.45 -9.04 19.74
CA LEU A 338 -23.00 -9.86 18.61
C LEU A 338 -22.33 -11.13 19.15
N THR A 339 -22.82 -12.29 18.74
CA THR A 339 -22.15 -13.58 19.01
C THR A 339 -21.25 -13.97 17.84
N ARG A 340 -20.21 -14.77 18.12
CA ARG A 340 -19.32 -15.34 17.10
C ARG A 340 -20.12 -16.18 16.10
N ALA A 341 -21.03 -17.03 16.59
CA ALA A 341 -21.90 -17.84 15.73
C ALA A 341 -22.73 -16.97 14.77
N LYS A 342 -23.26 -15.83 15.24
CA LYS A 342 -24.00 -14.91 14.35
C LYS A 342 -23.08 -14.23 13.34
N PHE A 343 -21.88 -13.82 13.76
CA PHE A 343 -20.86 -13.28 12.86
C PHE A 343 -20.49 -14.28 11.76
N GLU A 344 -20.26 -15.54 12.10
CA GLU A 344 -19.96 -16.63 11.16
C GLU A 344 -21.13 -16.87 10.20
N GLU A 345 -22.37 -16.97 10.71
CA GLU A 345 -23.59 -17.12 9.89
C GLU A 345 -23.73 -16.00 8.84
N LEU A 346 -23.50 -14.74 9.23
CA LEU A 346 -23.60 -13.58 8.34
C LEU A 346 -22.56 -13.59 7.20
N ASN A 347 -21.45 -14.31 7.39
CA ASN A 347 -20.29 -14.31 6.50
C ASN A 347 -20.03 -15.66 5.81
N MET A 348 -20.80 -16.71 6.12
CA MET A 348 -20.60 -18.09 5.67
C MET A 348 -20.42 -18.23 4.15
N VAL A 349 -21.27 -17.58 3.34
CA VAL A 349 -21.18 -17.64 1.86
C VAL A 349 -19.81 -17.19 1.33
N ARG A 350 -19.19 -16.19 1.97
CA ARG A 350 -17.88 -15.68 1.53
C ARG A 350 -16.71 -16.49 2.09
N ALA A 351 -16.86 -17.07 3.28
CA ALA A 351 -15.88 -18.03 3.81
C ALA A 351 -15.78 -19.28 2.92
N ASP A 352 -16.90 -19.79 2.43
CA ASP A 352 -16.92 -20.91 1.47
C ASP A 352 -16.29 -20.54 0.12
N THR A 353 -16.43 -19.28 -0.31
CA THR A 353 -15.76 -18.79 -1.53
C THR A 353 -14.23 -18.75 -1.35
N SER A 354 -13.74 -18.42 -0.15
CA SER A 354 -12.31 -18.50 0.17
C SER A 354 -11.79 -19.94 0.17
N VAL A 355 -12.59 -20.90 0.66
CA VAL A 355 -12.22 -22.33 0.62
C VAL A 355 -12.24 -22.87 -0.81
N ALA A 356 -13.16 -22.43 -1.67
CA ALA A 356 -13.20 -22.83 -3.08
C ALA A 356 -12.01 -22.30 -3.91
N LEU A 357 -11.24 -21.35 -3.37
CA LEU A 357 -10.03 -20.79 -3.98
C LEU A 357 -8.74 -21.51 -3.52
N ILE A 358 -8.83 -22.37 -2.50
CA ILE A 358 -7.77 -23.26 -2.01
C ILE A 358 -7.93 -24.62 -2.68
#